data_AF-A0A657LSI1-F1
#
_entry.id   AF-A0A657LSI1-F1
#
_cell.length_a   1.000
_cell.length_b   1.000
_cell.length_c   1.000
_cell.angle_alpha   90.00
_cell.angle_beta   90.00
_cell.angle_gamma   90.00
#
_symmetry.space_group_name_H-M   'P 1'
#
loop_
_entity.id
_entity.type
_entity.pdbx_description
1 polymer ?
#
loop_
_entity_poly.entity_id
_entity_poly.type
_entity_poly.pdbx_seq_one_letter_code
_entity_poly.pdbx_strand_id
1 'polypeptide(L)'
;MTLELDIDPALFGVWPKALVYDGLTPGGRNAELEAQAWAAVLDTKAEAASPLDDLQDMLNGMTKELRMQLQQFQVLREKAAERALVDDNEIDRKQTQADAKASIEAMSLIVRTLEKIDSLQRTIAHDRQMQAEVQIDEDDYEALRAQFEARIESRAQQISATRQREAAAAQEHGNAGAAAAGSGDATGPPPR
;
A
#
# COMPACT_ATOMS: atom_id res chain seq x y z
N MET A 1 -1.07 21.91 25.22
CA MET A 1 -0.09 21.06 25.93
C MET A 1 0.46 20.09 24.91
N THR A 2 1.63 20.39 24.38
CA THR A 2 2.36 19.56 23.42
C THR A 2 2.95 18.38 24.17
N LEU A 3 2.49 17.17 23.87
CA LEU A 3 3.11 15.95 24.37
C LEU A 3 4.45 15.79 23.64
N GLU A 4 5.54 16.22 24.27
CA GLU A 4 6.88 15.78 23.89
C GLU A 4 6.91 14.26 24.04
N LEU A 5 7.03 13.57 22.92
CA LEU A 5 7.33 12.14 22.90
C LEU A 5 8.76 11.98 23.42
N ASP A 6 8.88 11.60 24.69
CA ASP A 6 10.12 11.23 25.37
C ASP A 6 10.62 9.88 24.84
N ILE A 7 11.05 9.88 23.58
CA ILE A 7 11.66 8.72 22.93
C ILE A 7 13.15 8.86 23.18
N ASP A 8 13.67 8.11 24.16
CA ASP A 8 15.11 7.97 24.37
C ASP A 8 15.68 7.00 23.31
N PRO A 9 16.42 7.49 22.29
CA PRO A 9 16.95 6.64 21.23
C PRO A 9 18.07 5.72 21.74
N ALA A 10 18.66 6.02 22.91
CA ALA A 10 19.67 5.17 23.53
C ALA A 10 19.06 3.87 24.12
N LEU A 11 17.74 3.82 24.31
CA LEU A 11 17.02 2.63 24.75
C LEU A 11 16.91 1.57 23.64
N PHE A 12 16.98 1.98 22.37
CA PHE A 12 17.15 1.09 21.23
C PHE A 12 18.63 0.74 21.13
N GLY A 13 19.04 -0.25 21.91
CA GLY A 13 20.43 -0.71 21.98
C GLY A 13 21.04 -0.89 20.60
N VAL A 14 22.25 -0.36 20.42
CA VAL A 14 23.06 -0.55 19.22
C VAL A 14 23.13 -2.07 18.94
N TRP A 15 22.61 -2.50 17.79
CA TRP A 15 22.56 -3.92 17.45
C TRP A 15 23.98 -4.50 17.55
N PRO A 16 24.30 -5.37 18.53
CA PRO A 16 25.70 -5.67 18.87
C PRO A 16 26.39 -6.59 17.85
N LYS A 17 25.69 -6.96 16.79
CA LYS A 17 26.19 -7.89 15.78
C LYS A 17 26.50 -7.11 14.53
N ALA A 18 27.78 -6.79 14.35
CA ALA A 18 28.32 -6.40 13.06
C ALA A 18 27.84 -7.39 12.00
N LEU A 19 27.31 -6.87 10.89
CA LEU A 19 26.84 -7.66 9.76
C LEU A 19 28.01 -8.53 9.27
N VAL A 20 27.89 -9.84 9.45
CA VAL A 20 28.95 -10.83 9.10
C VAL A 20 29.18 -10.92 7.57
N TYR A 21 28.37 -10.22 6.77
CA TYR A 21 28.49 -10.14 5.31
C TYR A 21 29.13 -8.82 4.82
N ASP A 22 29.91 -8.12 5.65
CA ASP A 22 30.73 -6.95 5.23
C ASP A 22 32.01 -7.35 4.45
N GLY A 23 31.99 -8.51 3.77
CA GLY A 23 33.16 -9.10 3.14
C GLY A 23 33.12 -9.18 1.61
N LEU A 24 32.07 -8.68 0.95
CA LEU A 24 31.83 -8.93 -0.48
C LEU A 24 31.63 -7.69 -1.36
N THR A 25 31.86 -6.47 -0.84
CA THR A 25 31.86 -5.25 -1.65
C THR A 25 33.23 -4.58 -1.63
N PRO A 26 34.00 -4.63 -2.73
CA PRO A 26 35.17 -3.78 -2.90
C PRO A 26 34.68 -2.36 -3.19
N GLY A 27 34.42 -1.59 -2.15
CA GLY A 27 33.95 -0.20 -2.25
C GLY A 27 33.06 0.13 -1.06
N GLY A 28 33.53 1.05 -0.21
CA GLY A 28 32.93 1.36 1.09
C GLY A 28 31.46 1.76 1.03
N ARG A 29 30.83 1.82 2.22
CA ARG A 29 29.41 2.21 2.46
C ARG A 29 28.87 3.02 1.31
N ASN A 30 28.05 2.37 0.49
CA ASN A 30 27.49 2.99 -0.68
C ASN A 30 26.39 3.95 -0.19
N ALA A 31 26.77 5.19 0.10
CA ALA A 31 25.91 6.21 0.70
C ALA A 31 24.61 6.44 -0.12
N GLU A 32 24.64 6.12 -1.42
CA GLU A 32 23.46 6.13 -2.29
C GLU A 32 22.49 4.98 -1.99
N LEU A 33 22.99 3.76 -1.74
CA LEU A 33 22.16 2.63 -1.31
C LEU A 33 21.62 2.84 0.11
N GLU A 34 22.44 3.44 0.98
CA GLU A 34 22.00 3.80 2.32
C GLU A 34 20.92 4.88 2.24
N ALA A 35 21.12 5.95 1.45
CA ALA A 35 20.11 6.97 1.21
C ALA A 35 18.83 6.41 0.55
N GLN A 36 18.95 5.46 -0.40
CA GLN A 36 17.79 4.76 -0.98
C GLN A 36 17.07 3.88 0.04
N ALA A 37 17.79 3.18 0.90
CA ALA A 37 17.19 2.38 1.96
C ALA A 37 16.50 3.28 3.00
N TRP A 38 17.12 4.39 3.40
CA TRP A 38 16.51 5.40 4.28
C TRP A 38 15.31 6.07 3.62
N ALA A 39 15.38 6.40 2.32
CA ALA A 39 14.25 6.93 1.56
C ALA A 39 13.11 5.90 1.49
N ALA A 40 13.38 4.64 1.14
CA ALA A 40 12.38 3.58 1.08
C ALA A 40 11.76 3.27 2.45
N VAL A 41 12.53 3.35 3.54
CA VAL A 41 12.00 3.19 4.91
C VAL A 41 11.11 4.37 5.30
N LEU A 42 11.43 5.59 4.85
CA LEU A 42 10.62 6.80 5.11
C LEU A 42 9.41 6.94 4.18
N ASP A 43 9.45 6.37 2.96
CA ASP A 43 8.37 6.43 1.98
C ASP A 43 7.17 5.54 2.35
N THR A 44 7.32 4.67 3.36
CA THR A 44 6.21 3.80 3.82
C THR A 44 5.15 4.50 4.69
N LYS A 45 5.26 5.82 4.92
CA LYS A 45 4.36 6.55 5.83
C LYS A 45 3.82 7.88 5.30
N ALA A 46 4.19 8.29 4.10
CA ALA A 46 3.77 9.58 3.53
C ALA A 46 2.69 9.46 2.45
N GLU A 47 2.13 8.26 2.25
CA GLU A 47 0.89 8.12 1.50
C GLU A 47 -0.23 8.71 2.37
N ALA A 48 -0.92 9.72 1.84
CA ALA A 48 -1.93 10.49 2.57
C ALA A 48 -2.85 9.54 3.34
N ALA A 49 -2.95 9.74 4.67
CA ALA A 49 -3.77 8.93 5.56
C ALA A 49 -5.10 8.62 4.86
N SER A 50 -5.35 7.35 4.61
CA SER A 50 -6.53 6.96 3.87
C SER A 50 -7.75 7.43 4.66
N PRO A 51 -8.84 7.91 4.03
CA PRO A 51 -10.09 8.21 4.74
C PRO A 51 -10.58 7.05 5.62
N LEU A 52 -10.16 5.82 5.28
CA LEU A 52 -10.41 4.60 6.03
C LEU A 52 -9.58 4.50 7.33
N ASP A 53 -8.35 5.06 7.34
CA ASP A 53 -7.48 5.15 8.52
C ASP A 53 -8.05 6.14 9.54
N ASP A 54 -8.46 7.33 9.08
CA ASP A 54 -9.12 8.34 9.92
C ASP A 54 -10.40 7.77 10.57
N LEU A 55 -11.18 7.00 9.81
CA LEU A 55 -12.37 6.33 10.31
C LEU A 55 -12.02 5.26 11.36
N GLN A 56 -10.94 4.50 11.14
CA GLN A 56 -10.50 3.48 12.09
C GLN A 56 -10.02 4.12 13.41
N ASP A 57 -9.29 5.22 13.33
CA ASP A 57 -8.85 5.97 14.50
C ASP A 57 -10.03 6.57 15.28
N MET A 58 -11.04 7.09 14.57
CA MET A 58 -12.28 7.54 15.19
C MET A 58 -13.01 6.39 15.91
N LEU A 59 -13.15 5.22 15.27
CA LEU A 59 -13.78 4.04 15.87
C LEU A 59 -13.00 3.54 17.10
N ASN A 60 -11.67 3.59 17.06
CA ASN A 60 -10.80 3.25 18.20
C ASN A 60 -10.98 4.25 19.35
N GLY A 61 -11.07 5.54 19.04
CA GLY A 61 -11.37 6.60 20.00
C GLY A 61 -12.69 6.36 20.71
N MET A 62 -13.77 6.16 19.94
CA MET A 62 -15.10 5.87 20.49
C MET A 62 -15.11 4.57 21.33
N THR A 63 -14.38 3.54 20.91
CA THR A 63 -14.25 2.29 21.68
C THR A 63 -13.60 2.53 23.05
N LYS A 64 -12.56 3.36 23.10
CA LYS A 64 -11.87 3.74 24.34
C LYS A 64 -12.80 4.53 25.26
N GLU A 65 -13.56 5.48 24.71
CA GLU A 65 -14.53 6.27 25.47
C GLU A 65 -15.67 5.42 26.01
N LEU A 66 -16.24 4.53 25.20
CA LEU A 66 -17.28 3.60 25.62
C LEU A 66 -16.79 2.63 26.70
N ARG A 67 -15.53 2.17 26.62
CA ARG A 67 -14.90 1.36 27.67
C ARG A 67 -14.76 2.15 28.97
N MET A 68 -14.35 3.41 28.93
CA MET A 68 -14.32 4.28 30.11
C MET A 68 -15.72 4.47 30.71
N GLN A 69 -16.72 4.74 29.88
CA GLN A 69 -18.10 4.90 30.35
C GLN A 69 -18.60 3.61 31.02
N LEU A 70 -18.31 2.44 30.44
CA LEU A 70 -18.67 1.14 31.02
C LEU A 70 -18.03 0.95 32.40
N GLN A 71 -16.75 1.28 32.55
CA GLN A 71 -16.05 1.23 33.84
C GLN A 71 -16.66 2.20 34.87
N GLN A 72 -17.02 3.42 34.46
CA GLN A 72 -17.70 4.38 35.33
C GLN A 72 -19.04 3.85 35.83
N PHE A 73 -19.86 3.27 34.94
CA PHE A 73 -21.14 2.65 35.33
C PHE A 73 -20.97 1.44 36.24
N GLN A 74 -19.90 0.65 36.09
CA GLN A 74 -19.57 -0.44 37.01
C GLN A 74 -19.27 0.09 38.42
N VAL A 75 -18.44 1.12 38.53
CA VAL A 75 -18.11 1.77 39.82
C VAL A 75 -19.36 2.41 40.45
N LEU A 76 -20.22 3.05 39.66
CA LEU A 76 -21.47 3.61 40.16
C LEU A 76 -22.40 2.53 40.70
N ARG A 77 -22.47 1.37 40.03
CA ARG A 77 -23.26 0.23 40.48
C ARG A 77 -22.75 -0.38 41.78
N GLU A 78 -21.44 -0.49 41.96
CA GLU A 78 -20.83 -0.96 43.22
C GLU A 78 -21.17 0.00 44.37
N LYS A 79 -21.00 1.31 44.16
CA LYS A 79 -21.34 2.33 45.16
C LYS A 79 -22.85 2.37 45.48
N ALA A 80 -23.70 2.16 44.48
CA ALA A 80 -25.15 2.07 44.69
C ALA A 80 -25.53 0.82 45.51
N ALA A 81 -24.87 -0.31 45.25
CA ALA A 81 -25.05 -1.53 46.03
C ALA A 81 -24.59 -1.37 47.49
N GLU A 82 -23.46 -0.70 47.72
CA GLU A 82 -22.99 -0.38 49.08
C GLU A 82 -23.96 0.54 49.83
N ARG A 83 -24.49 1.59 49.18
CA ARG A 83 -25.47 2.50 49.79
C ARG A 83 -26.78 1.81 50.13
N ALA A 84 -27.25 0.91 49.26
CA ALA A 84 -28.47 0.14 49.51
C ALA A 84 -28.38 -0.77 50.76
N LEU A 85 -27.19 -1.14 51.21
CA LEU A 85 -26.97 -1.92 52.44
C LEU A 85 -26.99 -1.05 53.71
N VAL A 86 -26.74 0.26 53.58
CA VAL A 86 -26.62 1.19 54.70
C VAL A 86 -27.91 2.00 54.92
N ASP A 87 -28.71 2.20 53.88
CA ASP A 87 -29.86 3.12 53.90
C ASP A 87 -31.21 2.41 54.15
N ASP A 88 -31.97 2.89 55.15
CA ASP A 88 -33.27 2.31 55.55
C ASP A 88 -34.48 3.09 55.01
N ASN A 89 -34.26 4.19 54.29
CA ASN A 89 -35.34 5.03 53.77
C ASN A 89 -35.96 4.45 52.48
N GLU A 90 -37.29 4.28 52.47
CA GLU A 90 -38.02 3.68 51.35
C GLU A 90 -37.99 4.52 50.06
N ILE A 91 -37.86 5.85 50.17
CA ILE A 91 -37.75 6.77 49.02
C ILE A 91 -36.39 6.59 48.32
N ASP A 92 -35.30 6.51 49.09
CA ASP A 92 -33.94 6.33 48.56
C ASP A 92 -33.77 4.96 47.89
N ARG A 93 -34.45 3.91 48.39
CA ARG A 93 -34.47 2.59 47.75
C ARG A 93 -35.09 2.61 46.35
N LYS A 94 -36.22 3.31 46.15
CA LYS A 94 -36.88 3.41 44.84
C LYS A 94 -36.03 4.18 43.84
N GLN A 95 -35.40 5.27 44.28
CA GLN A 95 -34.50 6.05 43.44
C GLN A 95 -33.23 5.26 43.06
N THR A 96 -32.65 4.54 44.02
CA THR A 96 -31.48 3.67 43.78
C THR A 96 -31.82 2.52 42.82
N GLN A 97 -33.02 1.94 42.92
CA GLN A 97 -33.46 0.89 42.00
C GLN A 97 -33.69 1.41 40.58
N ALA A 98 -34.26 2.62 40.43
CA ALA A 98 -34.43 3.26 39.13
C ALA A 98 -33.08 3.58 38.47
N ASP A 99 -32.12 4.09 39.24
CA ASP A 99 -30.76 4.38 38.76
C ASP A 99 -30.01 3.10 38.36
N ALA A 100 -30.14 2.02 39.15
CA ALA A 100 -29.59 0.71 38.80
C ALA A 100 -30.18 0.17 37.49
N LYS A 101 -31.48 0.34 37.27
CA LYS A 101 -32.14 -0.08 36.02
C LYS A 101 -31.66 0.75 34.83
N ALA A 102 -31.60 2.08 34.96
CA ALA A 102 -31.09 2.97 33.92
C ALA A 102 -29.63 2.64 33.56
N SER A 103 -28.81 2.33 34.58
CA SER A 103 -27.42 1.90 34.38
C SER A 103 -27.32 0.58 33.60
N ILE A 104 -28.19 -0.40 33.87
CA ILE A 104 -28.22 -1.67 33.12
C ILE A 104 -28.60 -1.43 31.65
N GLU A 105 -29.60 -0.59 31.39
CA GLU A 105 -30.00 -0.22 30.02
C GLU A 105 -28.87 0.51 29.28
N ALA A 106 -28.19 1.45 29.95
CA ALA A 106 -27.02 2.15 29.40
C ALA A 106 -25.86 1.19 29.09
N MET A 107 -25.53 0.27 29.99
CA MET A 107 -24.51 -0.76 29.76
C MET A 107 -24.87 -1.64 28.55
N SER A 108 -26.14 -2.06 28.42
CA SER A 108 -26.61 -2.86 27.29
C SER A 108 -26.47 -2.11 25.97
N LEU A 109 -26.79 -0.81 25.95
CA LEU A 109 -26.61 0.03 24.78
C LEU A 109 -25.12 0.18 24.41
N ILE A 110 -24.25 0.41 25.40
CA ILE A 110 -22.80 0.49 25.20
C ILE A 110 -22.26 -0.79 24.57
N VAL A 111 -22.60 -1.97 25.11
CA VAL A 111 -22.14 -3.26 24.57
C VAL A 111 -22.61 -3.45 23.12
N ARG A 112 -23.88 -3.16 22.82
CA ARG A 112 -24.39 -3.22 21.44
C ARG A 112 -23.64 -2.27 20.50
N THR A 113 -23.30 -1.06 20.96
CA THR A 113 -22.51 -0.13 20.14
C THR A 113 -21.08 -0.62 19.92
N LEU A 114 -20.45 -1.25 20.92
CA LEU A 114 -19.13 -1.86 20.78
C LEU A 114 -19.13 -3.03 19.79
N GLU A 115 -20.13 -3.91 19.86
CA GLU A 115 -20.31 -4.98 18.87
C GLU A 115 -20.47 -4.43 17.45
N LYS A 116 -21.19 -3.31 17.30
CA LYS A 116 -21.35 -2.68 15.99
C LYS A 116 -20.04 -2.06 15.48
N ILE A 117 -19.29 -1.40 16.36
CA ILE A 117 -17.96 -0.87 16.03
C ILE A 117 -17.02 -2.00 15.63
N ASP A 118 -16.99 -3.11 16.36
CA ASP A 118 -16.18 -4.29 16.01
C ASP A 118 -16.55 -4.84 14.62
N SER A 119 -17.85 -4.96 14.33
CA SER A 119 -18.32 -5.38 13.01
C SER A 119 -17.85 -4.44 11.89
N LEU A 120 -17.88 -3.12 12.12
CA LEU A 120 -17.42 -2.11 11.16
C LEU A 120 -15.91 -2.19 10.96
N GLN A 121 -15.13 -2.35 12.05
CA GLN A 121 -13.68 -2.49 11.98
C GLN A 121 -13.27 -3.75 11.20
N ARG A 122 -14.02 -4.84 11.36
CA ARG A 122 -13.81 -6.07 10.59
C ARG A 122 -14.10 -5.87 9.10
N THR A 123 -15.16 -5.15 8.75
CA THR A 123 -15.46 -4.79 7.35
C THR A 123 -14.39 -3.89 6.75
N ILE A 124 -13.95 -2.86 7.47
CA ILE A 124 -12.85 -1.97 7.06
C ILE A 124 -11.57 -2.76 6.77
N ALA A 125 -11.20 -3.70 7.64
CA ALA A 125 -10.03 -4.55 7.44
C ALA A 125 -10.15 -5.44 6.18
N HIS A 126 -11.34 -6.01 5.96
CA HIS A 126 -11.63 -6.78 4.75
C HIS A 126 -11.56 -5.92 3.48
N ASP A 127 -12.12 -4.71 3.52
CA ASP A 127 -12.13 -3.80 2.38
C ASP A 127 -10.71 -3.36 2.00
N ARG A 128 -9.83 -3.16 2.99
CA ARG A 128 -8.39 -2.93 2.71
C ARG A 128 -7.74 -4.13 2.02
N GLN A 129 -8.05 -5.34 2.47
CA GLN A 129 -7.48 -6.54 1.85
C GLN A 129 -7.94 -6.66 0.39
N MET A 130 -9.22 -6.43 0.11
CA MET A 130 -9.74 -6.43 -1.25
C MET A 130 -9.11 -5.34 -2.13
N GLN A 131 -8.90 -4.13 -1.57
CA GLN A 131 -8.24 -3.05 -2.31
C GLN A 131 -6.78 -3.39 -2.63
N ALA A 132 -6.05 -3.99 -1.70
CA ALA A 132 -4.69 -4.45 -1.95
C ALA A 132 -4.62 -5.56 -3.01
N GLU A 133 -5.57 -6.51 -2.98
CA GLU A 133 -5.67 -7.57 -4.00
C GLU A 133 -5.92 -6.97 -5.40
N VAL A 134 -6.82 -5.99 -5.52
CA VAL A 134 -7.10 -5.32 -6.81
C VAL A 134 -5.91 -4.50 -7.31
N GLN A 135 -5.18 -3.82 -6.42
CA GLN A 135 -3.97 -3.09 -6.82
C GLN A 135 -2.87 -4.02 -7.33
N ILE A 136 -2.66 -5.15 -6.65
CA ILE A 136 -1.70 -6.17 -7.09
C ILE A 136 -2.09 -6.71 -8.48
N ASP A 137 -3.38 -6.99 -8.72
CA ASP A 137 -3.86 -7.46 -10.02
C ASP A 137 -3.63 -6.44 -11.15
N GLU A 138 -3.81 -5.14 -10.88
CA GLU A 138 -3.59 -4.08 -11.87
C GLU A 138 -2.10 -3.90 -12.20
N ASP A 139 -1.23 -3.92 -11.19
CA ASP A 139 0.22 -3.83 -11.38
C ASP A 139 0.76 -5.04 -12.17
N ASP A 140 0.26 -6.24 -11.87
CA ASP A 140 0.57 -7.46 -12.61
C ASP A 140 0.07 -7.41 -14.06
N TYR A 141 -1.11 -6.82 -14.29
CA TYR A 141 -1.66 -6.60 -15.63
C TYR A 141 -0.80 -5.64 -16.46
N GLU A 142 -0.41 -4.50 -15.91
CA GLU A 142 0.47 -3.53 -16.58
C GLU A 142 1.86 -4.13 -16.86
N ALA A 143 2.41 -4.92 -15.92
CA ALA A 143 3.66 -5.64 -16.15
C ALA A 143 3.55 -6.65 -17.30
N LEU A 144 2.45 -7.39 -17.38
CA LEU A 144 2.18 -8.32 -18.48
C LEU A 144 2.05 -7.58 -19.82
N ARG A 145 1.33 -6.46 -19.83
CA ARG A 145 1.17 -5.60 -21.01
C ARG A 145 2.50 -5.09 -21.52
N ALA A 146 3.37 -4.57 -20.65
CA ALA A 146 4.70 -4.11 -21.01
C ALA A 146 5.56 -5.21 -21.65
N GLN A 147 5.47 -6.45 -21.14
CA GLN A 147 6.15 -7.60 -21.74
C GLN A 147 5.63 -7.91 -23.16
N PHE A 148 4.31 -7.83 -23.37
CA PHE A 148 3.73 -8.01 -24.70
C PHE A 148 4.18 -6.92 -25.67
N GLU A 149 4.13 -5.66 -25.26
CA GLU A 149 4.58 -4.52 -26.08
C GLU A 149 6.07 -4.67 -26.46
N ALA A 150 6.93 -5.02 -25.50
CA ALA A 150 8.36 -5.26 -25.76
C ALA A 150 8.59 -6.42 -26.74
N ARG A 151 7.81 -7.50 -26.64
CA ARG A 151 7.91 -8.65 -27.55
C ARG A 151 7.42 -8.30 -28.96
N ILE A 152 6.35 -7.52 -29.06
CA ILE A 152 5.84 -7.02 -30.35
C ILE A 152 6.88 -6.12 -31.00
N GLU A 153 7.45 -5.18 -30.26
CA GLU A 153 8.45 -4.24 -30.75
C GLU A 153 9.71 -4.97 -31.23
N SER A 154 10.23 -5.89 -30.42
CA SER A 154 11.37 -6.74 -30.81
C SER A 154 11.08 -7.53 -32.10
N ARG A 155 9.86 -8.05 -32.26
CA ARG A 155 9.47 -8.78 -33.46
C ARG A 155 9.33 -7.85 -34.68
N ALA A 156 8.79 -6.66 -34.50
CA ALA A 156 8.68 -5.65 -35.55
C ALA A 156 10.06 -5.18 -36.04
N GLN A 157 11.01 -4.99 -35.12
CA GLN A 157 12.40 -4.67 -35.45
C GLN A 157 13.09 -5.80 -36.23
N GLN A 158 12.87 -7.07 -35.85
CA GLN A 158 13.40 -8.20 -36.61
C GLN A 158 12.85 -8.24 -38.04
N ILE A 159 11.53 -8.07 -38.20
CA ILE A 159 10.87 -8.11 -39.52
C ILE A 159 11.31 -6.93 -40.40
N SER A 160 11.44 -5.74 -39.83
CA SER A 160 11.92 -4.56 -40.57
C SER A 160 13.38 -4.73 -41.00
N ALA A 161 14.24 -5.25 -40.11
CA ALA A 161 15.63 -5.54 -40.44
C ALA A 161 15.76 -6.59 -41.57
N THR A 162 14.95 -7.66 -41.56
CA THR A 162 14.96 -8.64 -42.66
C THR A 162 14.50 -8.01 -43.97
N ARG A 163 13.41 -7.22 -43.95
CA ARG A 163 12.92 -6.52 -45.16
C ARG A 163 13.92 -5.52 -45.71
N GLN A 164 14.64 -4.79 -44.84
CA GLN A 164 15.68 -3.86 -45.28
C GLN A 164 16.85 -4.59 -45.95
N ARG A 165 17.28 -5.75 -45.41
CA ARG A 165 18.31 -6.58 -46.03
C ARG A 165 17.87 -7.13 -47.38
N GLU A 166 16.63 -7.61 -47.48
CA GLU A 166 16.05 -8.10 -48.73
C GLU A 166 15.94 -6.97 -49.79
N ALA A 167 15.52 -5.78 -49.38
CA ALA A 167 15.44 -4.60 -50.26
C ALA A 167 16.83 -4.14 -50.73
N ALA A 168 17.83 -4.14 -49.85
CA ALA A 168 19.21 -3.80 -50.20
C ALA A 168 19.81 -4.81 -51.19
N ALA A 169 19.62 -6.10 -50.97
CA ALA A 169 20.07 -7.15 -51.89
C ALA A 169 19.40 -7.04 -53.27
N ALA A 170 18.11 -6.69 -53.31
CA ALA A 170 17.39 -6.46 -54.57
C ALA A 170 17.92 -5.25 -55.36
N GLN A 171 18.34 -4.17 -54.69
CA GLN A 171 18.94 -2.99 -55.33
C GLN A 171 20.34 -3.29 -55.91
N GLU A 172 21.17 -4.07 -55.20
CA GLU A 172 22.49 -4.47 -55.70
C GLU A 172 22.39 -5.36 -56.95
N HIS A 173 21.46 -6.31 -56.97
CA HIS A 173 21.18 -7.13 -58.15
C HIS A 173 20.60 -6.32 -59.33
N GLY A 174 19.75 -5.32 -59.05
CA GLY A 174 19.24 -4.40 -60.08
C GLY A 174 20.31 -3.50 -60.70
N ASN A 175 21.28 -3.03 -59.91
CA ASN A 175 22.37 -2.18 -60.38
C ASN A 175 23.42 -2.97 -61.19
N ALA A 176 23.69 -4.22 -60.82
CA ALA A 176 24.55 -5.12 -61.59
C ALA A 176 23.97 -5.49 -62.97
N GLY A 177 22.63 -5.60 -63.09
CA GLY A 177 21.94 -5.82 -64.36
C GLY A 177 21.97 -4.60 -65.30
N ALA A 178 21.95 -3.38 -64.74
CA ALA A 178 22.00 -2.14 -65.52
C ALA A 178 23.41 -1.84 -66.07
N ALA A 179 24.48 -2.16 -65.34
CA ALA A 179 25.86 -1.97 -65.79
C ALA A 179 26.25 -2.91 -66.95
N ALA A 180 25.67 -4.11 -67.04
CA ALA A 180 25.93 -5.07 -68.11
C ALA A 180 25.22 -4.73 -69.44
N ALA A 181 24.18 -3.89 -69.42
CA ALA A 181 23.41 -3.51 -70.61
C ALA A 181 23.92 -2.23 -71.32
N GLY A 182 24.94 -1.55 -70.78
CA GLY A 182 25.44 -0.26 -71.29
C GLY A 182 26.60 -0.32 -72.29
N SER A 183 27.08 -1.50 -72.69
CA SER A 183 28.24 -1.67 -73.60
C SER A 183 27.85 -2.40 -74.89
N GLY A 184 26.88 -1.85 -75.63
CA GLY A 184 26.45 -2.34 -76.94
C GLY A 184 26.65 -1.28 -78.02
N ASP A 185 27.87 -1.26 -78.56
CA ASP A 185 28.35 -0.74 -79.85
C ASP A 185 27.37 0.06 -80.75
N ALA A 186 27.64 1.36 -80.91
CA ALA A 186 27.04 2.23 -81.91
C ALA A 186 27.94 2.29 -83.16
N THR A 187 27.90 1.26 -84.00
CA THR A 187 28.51 1.32 -85.34
C THR A 187 27.47 1.86 -86.34
N GLY A 188 27.54 3.17 -86.61
CA GLY A 188 26.76 3.82 -87.67
C GLY A 188 27.32 3.52 -89.07
N PRO A 189 26.49 3.37 -90.11
CA PRO A 189 26.95 3.08 -91.47
C PRO A 189 27.51 4.33 -92.16
N PRO A 190 28.56 4.21 -93.02
CA PRO A 190 29.17 5.36 -93.68
C PRO A 190 28.34 5.82 -94.90
N PRO A 191 28.44 7.11 -95.28
CA PRO A 191 27.66 7.65 -96.39
C PRO A 191 28.31 7.38 -97.76
N ARG A 192 27.45 6.93 -98.69
CA ARG A 192 27.50 6.90 -100.16
C ARG A 192 28.82 6.64 -100.89
#